data_AF-A0A6M0CVF5-F1
#
_entry.id   AF-A0A6M0CVF5-F1
#
_cell.length_a   1.000
_cell.length_b   1.000
_cell.length_c   1.000
_cell.angle_alpha   90.00
_cell.angle_beta   90.00
_cell.angle_gamma   90.00
#
_symmetry.space_group_name_H-M   'P 1'
#
loop_
_entity.id
_entity.type
_entity.pdbx_description
1 polymer ?
#
loop_
_entity_poly.entity_id
_entity_poly.type
_entity_poly.pdbx_seq_one_letter_code
_entity_poly.pdbx_strand_id
1 'polypeptide(L)'
;MNQDEWLSRNAAQFGSEFERLFALQVLSLVAEIRYESLSLQFPFKDVDGKQRYCDFVISEEGGVRIAIEIDGYDKRGDGTGMSHDDFIDWQRRQAALTSQGWRVLRFANRDVRDEPARCAGHIRALLEEERKKAHSLLSHTRQHAGAQQLAAVQGSQIKGLNKEVSVMKYTIMSFTALIAVLIVVFAFKGNESSAGPVLASSAVAAPAAPAALQGATCDNPLDWREAARHVGQSAAVVGPIIKVTYKQPPRASRPGSTSVLASRARNGWGWWCGASIAQHSRRCCRSRWRGAMCA
;
A
#
# COMPACT_ATOMS: atom_id res chain seq x y z
N MET A 1 -25.55 23.62 9.12
CA MET A 1 -25.88 24.70 8.17
C MET A 1 -26.81 24.13 7.13
N ASN A 2 -28.00 24.72 7.00
CA ASN A 2 -28.94 24.33 5.94
C ASN A 2 -28.68 25.16 4.66
N GLN A 3 -29.39 24.83 3.58
CA GLN A 3 -29.20 25.49 2.28
C GLN A 3 -29.50 26.99 2.34
N ASP A 4 -30.60 27.39 2.97
CA ASP A 4 -31.02 28.81 3.02
C ASP A 4 -30.03 29.68 3.79
N GLU A 5 -29.49 29.16 4.90
CA GLU A 5 -28.42 29.81 5.66
C GLU A 5 -27.16 29.94 4.82
N TRP A 6 -26.77 28.87 4.11
CA TRP A 6 -25.59 28.88 3.25
C TRP A 6 -25.76 29.88 2.08
N LEU A 7 -26.92 29.89 1.42
CA LEU A 7 -27.23 30.83 0.33
C LEU A 7 -27.19 32.28 0.82
N SER A 8 -27.81 32.56 1.96
CA SER A 8 -27.86 33.92 2.53
C SER A 8 -26.46 34.43 2.89
N ARG A 9 -25.61 33.58 3.49
CA ARG A 9 -24.23 33.92 3.83
C ARG A 9 -23.36 34.20 2.61
N ASN A 10 -23.66 33.55 1.49
CA ASN A 10 -22.82 33.55 0.30
C ASN A 10 -23.38 34.39 -0.87
N ALA A 11 -24.52 35.07 -0.68
CA ALA A 11 -25.24 35.75 -1.75
C ALA A 11 -24.38 36.74 -2.57
N ALA A 12 -23.42 37.42 -1.94
CA ALA A 12 -22.54 38.39 -2.58
C ALA A 12 -21.36 37.78 -3.35
N GLN A 13 -21.12 36.46 -3.24
CA GLN A 13 -19.97 35.80 -3.85
C GLN A 13 -20.26 35.16 -5.22
N PHE A 14 -21.53 35.04 -5.60
CA PHE A 14 -21.90 34.51 -6.91
C PHE A 14 -21.46 35.48 -8.01
N GLY A 15 -20.62 35.00 -8.95
CA GLY A 15 -20.14 35.76 -10.09
C GLY A 15 -21.16 35.89 -11.22
N SER A 16 -22.19 35.04 -11.23
CA SER A 16 -23.21 34.99 -12.27
C SER A 16 -24.56 34.47 -11.77
N GLU A 17 -25.62 34.73 -12.55
CA GLU A 17 -26.95 34.14 -12.31
C GLU A 17 -26.90 32.60 -12.36
N PHE A 18 -26.07 32.02 -13.23
CA PHE A 18 -25.97 30.57 -13.37
C PHE A 18 -25.31 29.89 -12.16
N GLU A 19 -24.34 30.53 -11.50
CA GLU A 19 -23.81 30.03 -10.23
C GLU A 19 -24.88 30.04 -9.13
N ARG A 20 -25.66 31.12 -9.04
CA ARG A 20 -26.80 31.18 -8.11
C ARG A 20 -27.84 30.11 -8.44
N LEU A 21 -28.14 29.90 -9.73
CA LEU A 21 -29.07 28.88 -10.20
C LEU A 21 -28.57 27.47 -9.87
N PHE A 22 -27.27 27.22 -10.06
CA PHE A 22 -26.63 25.98 -9.66
C PHE A 22 -26.81 25.69 -8.16
N ALA A 23 -26.58 26.69 -7.32
CA ALA A 23 -26.76 26.54 -5.89
C ALA A 23 -28.22 26.27 -5.47
N LEU A 24 -29.20 26.82 -6.19
CA LEU A 24 -30.62 26.64 -5.91
C LEU A 24 -31.18 25.32 -6.45
N GLN A 25 -30.83 24.98 -7.70
CA GLN A 25 -31.49 23.91 -8.45
C GLN A 25 -30.67 22.62 -8.51
N VAL A 26 -29.34 22.70 -8.46
CA VAL A 26 -28.47 21.52 -8.56
C VAL A 26 -28.08 21.04 -7.17
N LEU A 27 -27.53 21.91 -6.32
CA LEU A 27 -27.06 21.51 -4.98
C LEU A 27 -28.19 21.01 -4.08
N SER A 28 -29.42 21.54 -4.24
CA SER A 28 -30.61 21.05 -3.51
C SER A 28 -30.98 19.60 -3.84
N LEU A 29 -30.55 19.09 -4.99
CA LEU A 29 -30.81 17.71 -5.45
C LEU A 29 -29.70 16.72 -5.05
N VAL A 30 -28.67 17.19 -4.33
CA VAL A 30 -27.57 16.37 -3.80
C VAL A 30 -27.81 16.17 -2.31
N ALA A 31 -28.61 15.17 -1.95
CA ALA A 31 -29.07 14.95 -0.58
C ALA A 31 -27.92 14.79 0.44
N GLU A 32 -26.77 14.26 0.03
CA GLU A 32 -25.62 14.00 0.88
C GLU A 32 -24.59 15.14 0.91
N ILE A 33 -24.91 16.31 0.33
CA ILE A 33 -24.05 17.49 0.36
C ILE A 33 -23.94 18.03 1.79
N ARG A 34 -22.72 18.40 2.20
CA ARG A 34 -22.49 19.12 3.45
C ARG A 34 -22.16 20.56 3.12
N TYR A 35 -23.08 21.49 3.38
CA TYR A 35 -22.89 22.90 3.02
C TYR A 35 -21.68 23.54 3.69
N GLU A 36 -21.24 23.02 4.84
CA GLU A 36 -20.01 23.47 5.52
C GLU A 36 -18.74 23.09 4.77
N SER A 37 -18.78 22.06 3.91
CA SER A 37 -17.66 21.64 3.07
C SER A 37 -17.61 22.38 1.73
N LEU A 38 -18.63 23.17 1.42
CA LEU A 38 -18.73 23.96 0.20
C LEU A 38 -18.09 25.34 0.40
N SER A 39 -17.24 25.74 -0.54
CA SER A 39 -16.72 27.10 -0.61
C SER A 39 -16.87 27.65 -2.02
N LEU A 40 -17.21 28.94 -2.11
CA LEU A 40 -17.28 29.69 -3.36
C LEU A 40 -15.97 30.41 -3.63
N GLN A 41 -15.72 30.73 -4.90
CA GLN A 41 -14.59 31.56 -5.33
C GLN A 41 -13.27 31.10 -4.68
N PHE A 42 -13.01 29.80 -4.71
CA PHE A 42 -11.89 29.22 -3.98
C PHE A 42 -10.57 29.56 -4.67
N PRO A 43 -9.64 30.25 -3.99
CA PRO A 43 -8.39 30.67 -4.61
C PRO A 43 -7.43 29.50 -4.82
N PHE A 44 -6.81 29.43 -5.99
CA PHE A 44 -5.68 28.53 -6.25
C PHE A 44 -4.67 29.18 -7.20
N LYS A 45 -3.44 28.67 -7.23
CA LYS A 45 -2.41 29.10 -8.18
C LYS A 45 -2.27 28.05 -9.27
N ASP A 46 -2.17 28.50 -10.52
CA ASP A 46 -1.80 27.59 -11.60
C ASP A 46 -0.29 27.31 -11.63
N VAL A 47 0.14 26.49 -12.58
CA VAL A 47 1.54 26.10 -12.78
C VAL A 47 2.45 27.30 -13.12
N ASP A 48 1.89 28.38 -13.65
CA ASP A 48 2.60 29.62 -13.99
C ASP A 48 2.60 30.62 -12.81
N GLY A 49 2.01 30.23 -11.66
CA GLY A 49 1.90 31.06 -10.47
C GLY A 49 0.78 32.11 -10.53
N LYS A 50 -0.05 32.11 -11.58
CA LYS A 50 -1.19 33.03 -11.72
C LYS A 50 -2.28 32.66 -10.71
N GLN A 51 -2.79 33.67 -10.01
CA GLN A 51 -3.93 33.51 -9.09
C GLN A 51 -5.22 33.29 -9.88
N ARG A 52 -5.95 32.24 -9.52
CA ARG A 52 -7.23 31.83 -10.11
C ARG A 52 -8.23 31.51 -9.01
N TYR A 53 -9.48 31.34 -9.43
CA TYR A 53 -10.61 31.02 -8.57
C TYR A 53 -11.43 29.90 -9.21
N CYS A 54 -11.94 29.00 -8.38
CA CYS A 54 -12.98 28.02 -8.77
C CYS A 54 -14.33 28.54 -8.31
N ASP A 55 -15.36 28.42 -9.14
CA ASP A 55 -16.70 28.85 -8.77
C ASP A 55 -17.18 28.16 -7.49
N PHE A 56 -17.04 26.83 -7.41
CA PHE A 56 -17.34 26.06 -6.22
C PHE A 56 -16.26 25.00 -5.95
N VAL A 57 -16.05 24.70 -4.67
CA VAL A 57 -15.29 23.53 -4.24
C VAL A 57 -16.02 22.77 -3.14
N ILE A 58 -15.93 21.44 -3.19
CA ILE A 58 -16.28 20.55 -2.08
C ILE A 58 -14.97 20.05 -1.49
N SER A 59 -14.68 20.43 -0.26
CA SER A 59 -13.50 19.97 0.48
C SER A 59 -13.93 19.31 1.78
N GLU A 60 -13.78 17.99 1.85
CA GLU A 60 -14.10 17.22 3.04
C GLU A 60 -12.86 16.58 3.68
N GLU A 61 -13.02 16.11 4.91
CA GLU A 61 -12.02 15.29 5.58
C GLU A 61 -11.68 14.02 4.78
N GLY A 62 -10.51 13.44 5.05
CA GLY A 62 -10.05 12.25 4.33
C GLY A 62 -9.55 12.53 2.91
N GLY A 63 -9.44 13.80 2.51
CA GLY A 63 -8.82 14.23 1.26
C GLY A 63 -9.77 14.35 0.07
N VAL A 64 -11.09 14.35 0.29
CA VAL A 64 -12.07 14.58 -0.77
C VAL A 64 -11.96 16.03 -1.24
N ARG A 65 -11.60 16.21 -2.52
CA ARG A 65 -11.39 17.53 -3.15
C ARG A 65 -12.02 17.54 -4.53
N ILE A 66 -13.18 18.18 -4.65
CA ILE A 66 -13.89 18.33 -5.91
C ILE A 66 -13.99 19.82 -6.25
N ALA A 67 -13.51 20.22 -7.42
CA ALA A 67 -13.72 21.55 -7.98
C ALA A 67 -14.86 21.50 -8.98
N ILE A 68 -15.76 22.47 -8.95
CA ILE A 68 -16.92 22.57 -9.84
C ILE A 68 -16.91 23.95 -10.49
N GLU A 69 -16.99 23.97 -11.81
CA GLU A 69 -16.97 25.20 -12.62
C GLU A 69 -18.25 25.28 -13.46
N ILE A 70 -18.84 26.46 -13.52
CA ILE A 70 -20.07 26.78 -14.26
C ILE A 70 -19.69 27.62 -15.47
N ASP A 71 -19.60 26.99 -16.63
CA ASP A 71 -19.05 27.59 -17.84
C ASP A 71 -20.15 28.06 -18.80
N GLY A 72 -20.04 29.32 -19.21
CA GLY A 72 -20.72 29.83 -20.41
C GLY A 72 -19.92 29.49 -21.67
N TYR A 73 -20.65 29.24 -22.78
CA TYR A 73 -20.03 29.09 -24.10
C TYR A 73 -19.32 30.39 -24.54
N ASP A 74 -19.88 31.53 -24.16
CA ASP A 74 -19.35 32.85 -24.50
C ASP A 74 -19.09 33.66 -23.22
N LYS A 75 -17.82 33.98 -22.98
CA LYS A 75 -17.38 34.79 -21.83
C LYS A 75 -17.44 36.29 -22.11
N ARG A 76 -17.42 36.69 -23.38
CA ARG A 76 -17.43 38.11 -23.80
C ARG A 76 -18.85 38.65 -23.94
N GLY A 77 -19.84 37.77 -24.09
CA GLY A 77 -21.24 38.13 -24.27
C GLY A 77 -21.52 38.76 -25.64
N ASP A 78 -20.64 38.53 -26.62
CA ASP A 78 -20.74 39.03 -27.99
C ASP A 78 -21.47 38.07 -28.95
N GLY A 79 -21.87 36.89 -28.45
CA GLY A 79 -22.55 35.83 -29.19
C GLY A 79 -21.63 34.98 -30.07
N THR A 80 -20.31 35.21 -30.06
CA THR A 80 -19.36 34.51 -30.93
C THR A 80 -18.83 33.21 -30.32
N GLY A 81 -19.01 33.04 -29.01
CA GLY A 81 -18.54 31.85 -28.30
C GLY A 81 -17.11 31.93 -27.82
N MET A 82 -16.58 30.77 -27.45
CA MET A 82 -15.24 30.63 -26.90
C MET A 82 -14.20 30.97 -27.97
N SER A 83 -13.31 31.93 -27.69
CA SER A 83 -12.14 32.16 -28.54
C SER A 83 -11.12 31.04 -28.40
N HIS A 84 -10.12 31.01 -29.28
CA HIS A 84 -9.00 30.08 -29.15
C HIS A 84 -8.25 30.27 -27.81
N ASP A 85 -8.01 31.51 -27.40
CA ASP A 85 -7.31 31.80 -26.14
C ASP A 85 -8.14 31.39 -24.91
N ASP A 86 -9.47 31.58 -24.96
CA ASP A 86 -10.36 31.11 -23.90
C ASP A 86 -10.30 29.58 -23.76
N PHE A 87 -10.26 28.87 -24.88
CA PHE A 87 -10.15 27.41 -24.91
C PHE A 87 -8.82 26.94 -24.30
N ILE A 88 -7.70 27.60 -24.65
CA ILE A 88 -6.39 27.28 -24.08
C ILE A 88 -6.35 27.60 -22.58
N ASP A 89 -6.89 28.73 -22.12
CA ASP A 89 -6.97 29.06 -20.68
C ASP A 89 -7.82 28.03 -19.93
N TRP A 90 -8.93 27.61 -20.53
CA TRP A 90 -9.83 26.57 -19.99
C TRP A 90 -9.09 25.23 -19.79
N GLN A 91 -8.35 24.77 -20.81
CA GLN A 91 -7.55 23.55 -20.73
C GLN A 91 -6.44 23.63 -19.66
N ARG A 92 -5.72 24.76 -19.60
CA ARG A 92 -4.65 24.96 -18.60
C ARG A 92 -5.19 24.96 -17.18
N ARG A 93 -6.36 25.58 -16.97
CA ARG A 93 -7.03 25.62 -15.67
C ARG A 93 -7.41 24.22 -15.18
N GLN A 94 -8.03 23.43 -16.05
CA GLN A 94 -8.38 22.03 -15.78
C GLN A 94 -7.15 21.21 -15.40
N ALA A 95 -6.07 21.34 -16.18
CA ALA A 95 -4.83 20.63 -15.93
C ALA A 95 -4.21 21.02 -14.58
N ALA A 96 -4.18 22.33 -14.26
CA ALA A 96 -3.63 22.82 -13.00
C ALA A 96 -4.39 22.30 -11.77
N LEU A 97 -5.72 22.27 -11.82
CA LEU A 97 -6.54 21.70 -10.74
C LEU A 97 -6.27 20.20 -10.59
N THR A 98 -6.27 19.47 -11.70
CA THR A 98 -6.05 18.01 -11.70
C THR A 98 -4.66 17.67 -11.15
N SER A 99 -3.61 18.39 -11.54
CA SER A 99 -2.25 18.17 -11.02
C SER A 99 -2.12 18.47 -9.52
N GLN A 100 -3.03 19.28 -8.97
CA GLN A 100 -3.11 19.61 -7.54
C GLN A 100 -3.99 18.62 -6.75
N GLY A 101 -4.47 17.54 -7.40
CA GLY A 101 -5.26 16.49 -6.77
C GLY A 101 -6.76 16.79 -6.69
N TRP A 102 -7.25 17.79 -7.42
CA TRP A 102 -8.69 18.03 -7.53
C TRP A 102 -9.33 17.10 -8.55
N ARG A 103 -10.48 16.53 -8.20
CA ARG A 103 -11.42 16.02 -9.19
C ARG A 103 -12.23 17.20 -9.72
N VAL A 104 -12.29 17.38 -11.03
CA VAL A 104 -12.95 18.57 -11.61
C VAL A 104 -14.21 18.18 -12.38
N LEU A 105 -15.31 18.83 -12.06
CA LEU A 105 -16.55 18.83 -12.83
C LEU A 105 -16.74 20.20 -13.46
N ARG A 106 -17.16 20.23 -14.72
CA ARG A 106 -17.50 21.47 -15.42
C ARG A 106 -18.87 21.31 -16.03
N PHE A 107 -19.78 22.23 -15.73
CA PHE A 107 -21.15 22.22 -16.23
C PHE A 107 -21.37 23.42 -17.12
N ALA A 108 -21.97 23.19 -18.28
CA ALA A 108 -22.40 24.30 -19.11
C ALA A 108 -23.58 25.04 -18.46
N ASN A 109 -23.67 26.36 -18.64
CA ASN A 109 -24.84 27.14 -18.20
C ASN A 109 -26.17 26.52 -18.61
N ARG A 110 -26.22 25.95 -19.82
CA ARG A 110 -27.39 25.23 -20.33
C ARG A 110 -27.73 24.00 -19.51
N ASP A 111 -26.74 23.19 -19.13
CA ASP A 111 -26.98 21.97 -18.34
C ASP A 111 -27.46 22.32 -16.92
N VAL A 112 -26.94 23.40 -16.33
CA VAL A 112 -27.41 23.89 -15.02
C VAL A 112 -28.88 24.29 -15.08
N ARG A 113 -29.29 25.01 -16.12
CA ARG A 113 -30.66 25.52 -16.29
C ARG A 113 -31.65 24.45 -16.72
N ASP A 114 -31.28 23.66 -17.72
CA ASP A 114 -32.21 22.77 -18.43
C ASP A 114 -32.16 21.34 -17.88
N GLU A 115 -31.03 20.92 -17.29
CA GLU A 115 -30.77 19.54 -16.86
C GLU A 115 -30.19 19.43 -15.42
N PRO A 116 -30.74 20.14 -14.41
CA PRO A 116 -30.14 20.21 -13.08
C PRO A 116 -30.01 18.85 -12.38
N ALA A 117 -30.96 17.93 -12.63
CA ALA A 117 -30.91 16.57 -12.09
C ALA A 117 -29.73 15.76 -12.62
N ARG A 118 -29.33 15.97 -13.89
CA ARG A 118 -28.16 15.33 -14.50
C ARG A 118 -26.88 15.86 -13.88
N CYS A 119 -26.76 17.17 -13.70
CA CYS A 119 -25.64 17.81 -13.00
C CYS A 119 -25.50 17.25 -11.57
N ALA A 120 -26.61 17.19 -10.82
CA ALA A 120 -26.64 16.63 -9.47
C ALA A 120 -26.24 15.14 -9.44
N GLY A 121 -26.66 14.36 -10.45
CA GLY A 121 -26.26 12.96 -10.60
C GLY A 121 -24.74 12.79 -10.75
N HIS A 122 -24.08 13.64 -11.54
CA HIS A 122 -22.63 13.64 -11.67
C HIS A 122 -21.92 13.99 -10.36
N ILE A 123 -22.43 14.98 -9.63
CA ILE A 123 -21.89 15.37 -8.31
C ILE A 123 -22.04 14.21 -7.32
N ARG A 124 -23.23 13.60 -7.21
CA ARG A 124 -23.49 12.46 -6.33
C ARG A 124 -22.54 11.30 -6.62
N ALA A 125 -22.45 10.89 -7.88
CA ALA A 125 -21.59 9.77 -8.28
C ALA A 125 -20.11 10.03 -7.94
N LEU A 126 -19.60 11.23 -8.25
CA LEU A 126 -18.22 11.58 -7.96
C LEU A 126 -17.95 11.69 -6.45
N LEU A 127 -18.85 12.33 -5.70
CA LEU A 127 -18.72 12.51 -4.26
C LEU A 127 -18.73 11.16 -3.54
N GLU A 128 -19.60 10.23 -3.95
CA GLU A 128 -19.63 8.87 -3.43
C GLU A 128 -18.32 8.11 -3.73
N GLU A 129 -17.81 8.20 -4.96
CA GLU A 129 -16.54 7.59 -5.36
C GLU A 129 -15.37 8.10 -4.49
N GLU A 130 -15.26 9.42 -4.33
CA GLU A 130 -14.17 10.03 -3.57
C GLU A 130 -14.26 9.73 -2.06
N ARG A 131 -15.47 9.74 -1.48
CA ARG A 131 -15.68 9.32 -0.09
C ARG A 131 -15.29 7.86 0.14
N LYS A 132 -15.62 6.96 -0.80
CA LYS A 132 -15.21 5.53 -0.73
C LYS A 132 -13.69 5.39 -0.76
N LYS A 133 -13.01 6.10 -1.67
CA LYS A 133 -11.54 6.12 -1.73
C LYS A 133 -10.93 6.63 -0.43
N ALA A 134 -11.41 7.76 0.08
CA ALA A 134 -10.97 8.34 1.34
C ALA A 134 -11.13 7.36 2.50
N HIS A 135 -12.30 6.72 2.63
CA HIS A 135 -12.54 5.72 3.67
C HIS A 135 -11.60 4.50 3.53
N SER A 136 -11.40 4.00 2.31
CA SER A 136 -10.48 2.89 2.04
C SER A 136 -9.05 3.23 2.46
N LEU A 137 -8.54 4.41 2.08
CA LEU A 137 -7.20 4.88 2.44
C LEU A 137 -7.03 5.03 3.96
N LEU A 138 -8.02 5.60 4.65
CA LEU A 138 -8.03 5.74 6.10
C LEU A 138 -8.02 4.37 6.79
N SER A 139 -8.84 3.43 6.31
CA SER A 139 -8.92 2.08 6.86
C SER A 139 -7.60 1.31 6.72
N HIS A 140 -6.95 1.39 5.55
CA HIS A 140 -5.64 0.78 5.32
C HIS A 140 -4.56 1.42 6.20
N THR A 141 -4.54 2.75 6.30
CA THR A 141 -3.58 3.47 7.14
C THR A 141 -3.69 3.04 8.60
N ARG A 142 -4.93 2.93 9.13
CA ARG A 142 -5.17 2.45 10.50
C ARG A 142 -4.72 1.01 10.71
N GLN A 143 -4.99 0.12 9.74
CA GLN A 143 -4.54 -1.27 9.80
C GLN A 143 -3.01 -1.38 9.82
N HIS A 144 -2.32 -0.60 8.98
CA HIS A 144 -0.85 -0.57 8.96
C HIS A 144 -0.26 -0.04 10.27
N ALA A 145 -0.81 1.04 10.81
CA ALA A 145 -0.38 1.59 12.10
C ALA A 145 -0.57 0.58 13.24
N GLY A 146 -1.72 -0.09 13.30
CA GLY A 146 -1.98 -1.14 14.30
C GLY A 146 -1.03 -2.34 14.18
N ALA A 147 -0.75 -2.78 12.94
CA ALA A 147 0.21 -3.86 12.69
C ALA A 147 1.63 -3.49 13.12
N GLN A 148 2.06 -2.25 12.87
CA GLN A 148 3.36 -1.74 13.30
C GLN A 148 3.47 -1.67 14.83
N GLN A 149 2.42 -1.21 15.51
CA GLN A 149 2.39 -1.16 16.98
C GLN A 149 2.48 -2.57 17.58
N LEU A 150 1.73 -3.53 17.05
CA LEU A 150 1.80 -4.92 17.50
C LEU A 150 3.20 -5.51 17.26
N ALA A 151 3.80 -5.25 16.10
CA ALA A 151 5.16 -5.68 15.80
C ALA A 151 6.20 -5.08 16.74
N ALA A 152 6.04 -3.80 17.12
CA ALA A 152 6.93 -3.14 18.08
C ALA A 152 6.82 -3.75 19.49
N VAL A 153 5.59 -4.06 19.95
CA VAL A 153 5.35 -4.71 21.25
C VAL A 153 5.90 -6.13 21.27
N GLN A 154 5.68 -6.91 20.21
CA GLN A 154 6.27 -8.25 20.11
C GLN A 154 7.81 -8.19 20.08
N GLY A 155 8.37 -7.22 19.35
CA GLY A 155 9.82 -7.01 19.28
C GLY A 155 10.45 -6.67 20.63
N SER A 156 9.79 -5.88 21.47
CA SER A 156 10.29 -5.58 22.82
C SER A 156 10.22 -6.79 23.75
N GLN A 157 9.14 -7.58 23.69
CA GLN A 157 9.01 -8.83 24.45
C GLN A 157 10.09 -9.85 24.04
N ILE A 158 10.31 -10.07 22.75
CA ILE A 158 11.36 -10.98 22.25
C ILE A 158 12.74 -10.54 22.73
N LYS A 159 13.04 -9.23 22.74
CA LYS A 159 14.30 -8.71 23.29
C LYS A 159 14.43 -8.99 24.79
N GLY A 160 13.35 -8.85 25.55
CA GLY A 160 13.29 -9.19 26.98
C GLY A 160 13.61 -10.68 27.22
N LEU A 161 12.88 -11.59 26.54
CA LEU A 161 13.14 -13.02 26.64
C LEU A 161 14.56 -13.41 26.22
N ASN A 162 15.10 -12.81 25.14
CA ASN A 162 16.48 -13.09 24.73
C ASN A 162 17.51 -12.64 25.78
N LYS A 163 17.25 -11.56 26.51
CA LYS A 163 18.11 -11.10 27.61
C LYS A 163 18.10 -12.12 28.75
N GLU A 164 16.92 -12.61 29.14
CA GLU A 164 16.78 -13.65 30.17
C GLU A 164 17.45 -14.96 29.78
N VAL A 165 17.22 -15.44 28.54
CA VAL A 165 17.88 -16.63 27.99
C VAL A 165 19.39 -16.45 27.97
N SER A 166 19.89 -15.26 27.63
CA SER A 166 21.32 -14.98 27.64
C SER A 166 21.90 -15.04 29.06
N VAL A 167 21.23 -14.42 30.04
CA VAL A 167 21.66 -14.47 31.44
C VAL A 167 21.72 -15.92 31.93
N MET A 168 20.69 -16.72 31.63
CA MET A 168 20.61 -18.14 31.99
C MET A 168 21.72 -18.97 31.34
N LYS A 169 22.05 -18.71 30.07
CA LYS A 169 23.19 -19.38 29.39
C LYS A 169 24.53 -19.09 30.09
N TYR A 170 24.77 -17.84 30.46
CA TYR A 170 26.01 -17.46 31.15
C TYR A 170 26.08 -18.04 32.57
N THR A 171 24.94 -18.14 33.28
CA THR A 171 24.91 -18.80 34.60
C THR A 171 25.21 -20.29 34.48
N ILE A 172 24.61 -20.99 33.51
CA ILE A 172 24.88 -22.42 33.30
C ILE A 172 26.37 -22.64 32.97
N MET A 173 26.96 -21.83 32.08
CA MET A 173 28.37 -21.96 31.75
C MET A 173 29.29 -21.72 32.96
N SER A 174 28.99 -20.73 33.82
CA SER A 174 29.80 -20.47 35.00
C SER A 174 29.73 -21.61 36.02
N PHE A 175 28.54 -22.20 36.23
CA PHE A 175 28.39 -23.38 37.07
C PHE A 175 29.13 -24.59 36.51
N THR A 176 29.06 -24.84 35.19
CA THR A 176 29.81 -25.94 34.57
C THR A 176 31.31 -25.76 34.69
N ALA A 177 31.83 -24.53 34.54
CA ALA A 177 33.25 -24.23 34.72
C ALA A 177 33.69 -24.46 36.17
N LEU A 178 32.90 -24.00 37.13
CA LEU A 178 33.15 -24.23 38.56
C LEU A 178 33.18 -25.73 38.90
N ILE A 179 32.19 -26.49 38.44
CA ILE A 179 32.12 -27.94 38.65
C ILE A 179 33.33 -28.64 38.01
N ALA A 180 33.72 -28.26 36.80
CA ALA A 180 34.90 -28.83 36.13
C ALA A 180 36.19 -28.56 36.91
N VAL A 181 36.39 -27.32 37.40
CA VAL A 181 37.52 -26.98 38.27
C VAL A 181 37.49 -27.81 39.56
N LEU A 182 36.31 -27.98 40.16
CA LEU A 182 36.13 -28.82 41.36
C LEU A 182 36.53 -30.27 41.09
N ILE A 183 36.04 -30.86 39.99
CA ILE A 183 36.39 -32.23 39.57
C ILE A 183 37.91 -32.37 39.38
N VAL A 184 38.57 -31.39 38.73
CA VAL A 184 40.03 -31.39 38.56
C VAL A 184 40.72 -31.35 39.92
N VAL A 185 40.34 -30.43 40.82
CA VAL A 185 40.93 -30.33 42.17
C VAL A 185 40.74 -31.61 42.97
N PHE A 186 39.57 -32.24 42.91
CA PHE A 186 39.30 -33.50 43.60
C PHE A 186 40.03 -34.69 42.96
N ALA A 187 40.17 -34.72 41.64
CA ALA A 187 40.99 -35.72 40.93
C ALA A 187 42.49 -35.56 41.22
N PHE A 188 42.97 -34.34 41.49
CA PHE A 188 44.35 -34.09 41.93
C PHE A 188 44.58 -34.29 43.43
N LYS A 189 43.50 -34.38 44.25
CA LYS A 189 43.59 -34.68 45.69
C LYS A 189 43.35 -36.15 46.04
N GLY A 190 42.92 -36.96 45.07
CA GLY A 190 42.70 -38.39 45.21
C GLY A 190 43.58 -39.19 44.27
N ASN A 191 44.53 -39.90 44.88
CA ASN A 191 45.25 -41.08 44.37
C ASN A 191 46.57 -40.91 43.60
N GLU A 192 47.62 -41.41 44.27
CA GLU A 192 48.77 -42.08 43.69
C GLU A 192 48.37 -43.09 42.60
N SER A 193 49.23 -43.15 41.58
CA SER A 193 49.57 -44.30 40.74
C SER A 193 48.45 -45.20 40.20
N SER A 194 48.29 -45.22 38.88
CA SER A 194 48.50 -46.45 38.08
C SER A 194 48.36 -46.19 36.58
N ALA A 195 49.11 -46.98 35.82
CA ALA A 195 49.32 -46.89 34.40
C ALA A 195 48.17 -47.44 33.54
N GLY A 196 48.02 -46.83 32.35
CA GLY A 196 47.49 -47.42 31.10
C GLY A 196 45.98 -47.35 30.87
N PRO A 197 45.48 -47.55 29.63
CA PRO A 197 46.17 -47.71 28.35
C PRO A 197 45.90 -46.57 27.35
N VAL A 198 46.69 -46.55 26.27
CA VAL A 198 46.47 -45.72 25.07
C VAL A 198 45.16 -46.17 24.39
N LEU A 199 44.15 -45.30 24.39
CA LEU A 199 42.96 -45.46 23.54
C LEU A 199 43.21 -44.80 22.20
N ALA A 200 43.26 -45.64 21.16
CA ALA A 200 43.31 -45.26 19.77
C ALA A 200 42.12 -44.33 19.44
N SER A 201 42.43 -43.14 18.91
CA SER A 201 41.44 -42.25 18.31
C SER A 201 41.00 -42.85 16.98
N SER A 202 39.91 -43.62 16.99
CA SER A 202 39.17 -43.97 15.80
C SER A 202 38.49 -42.71 15.28
N ALA A 203 39.09 -42.09 14.25
CA ALA A 203 38.45 -41.07 13.45
C ALA A 203 37.19 -41.68 12.80
N VAL A 204 36.02 -41.30 13.29
CA VAL A 204 34.76 -41.59 12.63
C VAL A 204 34.75 -40.78 11.34
N ALA A 205 34.92 -41.47 10.21
CA ALA A 205 34.69 -40.90 8.90
C ALA A 205 33.26 -40.34 8.88
N ALA A 206 33.14 -39.03 8.64
CA ALA A 206 31.86 -38.38 8.43
C ALA A 206 31.12 -39.11 7.28
N PRO A 207 29.83 -39.41 7.43
CA PRO A 207 29.07 -39.97 6.32
C PRO A 207 29.13 -38.99 5.16
N ALA A 208 29.41 -39.53 3.96
CA ALA A 208 29.39 -38.77 2.72
C ALA A 208 28.10 -37.94 2.65
N ALA A 209 28.26 -36.63 2.44
CA ALA A 209 27.14 -35.72 2.28
C ALA A 209 26.20 -36.27 1.20
N PRO A 210 24.88 -36.39 1.46
CA PRO A 210 23.95 -36.80 0.43
C PRO A 210 24.06 -35.80 -0.73
N ALA A 211 24.13 -36.32 -1.96
CA ALA A 211 24.15 -35.51 -3.18
C ALA A 211 23.08 -34.41 -3.07
N ALA A 212 23.50 -33.15 -3.20
CA ALA A 212 22.63 -32.01 -2.98
C ALA A 212 21.42 -32.09 -3.94
N LEU A 213 20.26 -32.45 -3.40
CA LEU A 213 18.99 -32.47 -4.12
C LEU A 213 18.78 -31.09 -4.77
N GLN A 214 18.64 -31.06 -6.09
CA GLN A 214 18.35 -29.83 -6.84
C GLN A 214 17.09 -29.16 -6.27
N GLY A 215 17.16 -27.86 -6.05
CA GLY A 215 16.10 -27.06 -5.44
C GLY A 215 16.12 -27.00 -3.91
N ALA A 216 17.07 -27.64 -3.22
CA ALA A 216 17.14 -27.57 -1.75
C ALA A 216 17.52 -26.15 -1.26
N THR A 217 18.38 -25.44 -1.99
CA THR A 217 18.90 -24.12 -1.61
C THR A 217 18.90 -23.17 -2.80
N CYS A 218 19.03 -21.87 -2.51
CA CYS A 218 19.12 -20.84 -3.54
C CYS A 218 20.40 -20.97 -4.40
N ASP A 219 21.41 -21.66 -3.89
CA ASP A 219 22.70 -21.90 -4.56
C ASP A 219 22.61 -23.06 -5.57
N ASN A 220 21.59 -23.90 -5.45
CA ASN A 220 21.30 -24.99 -6.39
C ASN A 220 19.80 -25.02 -6.72
N PRO A 221 19.26 -24.02 -7.44
CA PRO A 221 17.83 -23.90 -7.70
C PRO A 221 17.36 -24.87 -8.80
N LEU A 222 16.08 -25.25 -8.76
CA LEU A 222 15.41 -25.93 -9.87
C LEU A 222 15.12 -24.93 -11.00
N ASP A 223 15.21 -25.39 -12.25
CA ASP A 223 14.62 -24.65 -13.38
C ASP A 223 13.09 -24.62 -13.22
N TRP A 224 12.47 -23.47 -13.45
CA TRP A 224 11.02 -23.31 -13.33
C TRP A 224 10.21 -24.28 -14.20
N ARG A 225 10.75 -24.78 -15.32
CA ARG A 225 10.10 -25.78 -16.18
C ARG A 225 9.91 -27.13 -15.48
N GLU A 226 10.77 -27.44 -14.53
CA GLU A 226 10.74 -28.70 -13.76
C GLU A 226 9.86 -28.60 -12.51
N ALA A 227 9.46 -27.39 -12.10
CA ALA A 227 8.74 -27.15 -10.85
C ALA A 227 7.41 -27.92 -10.71
N ALA A 228 6.75 -28.21 -11.84
CA ALA A 228 5.50 -28.98 -11.86
C ALA A 228 5.66 -30.42 -11.35
N ARG A 229 6.86 -31.00 -11.42
CA ARG A 229 7.16 -32.35 -10.90
C ARG A 229 7.39 -32.37 -9.39
N HIS A 230 7.52 -31.21 -8.76
CA HIS A 230 7.86 -31.05 -7.34
C HIS A 230 6.72 -30.41 -6.53
N VAL A 231 5.46 -30.59 -6.96
CA VAL A 231 4.29 -30.04 -6.27
C VAL A 231 4.17 -30.64 -4.85
N GLY A 232 3.85 -29.79 -3.87
CA GLY A 232 3.77 -30.16 -2.46
C GLY A 232 5.08 -30.03 -1.68
N GLN A 233 6.21 -29.93 -2.39
CA GLN A 233 7.54 -29.76 -1.80
C GLN A 233 7.91 -28.27 -1.71
N SER A 234 8.81 -27.94 -0.78
CA SER A 234 9.41 -26.60 -0.68
C SER A 234 10.74 -26.60 -1.41
N ALA A 235 10.85 -25.84 -2.48
CA ALA A 235 12.08 -25.76 -3.28
C ALA A 235 12.42 -24.32 -3.69
N ALA A 236 13.71 -24.08 -3.90
CA ALA A 236 14.29 -22.92 -4.55
C ALA A 236 14.21 -23.08 -6.07
N VAL A 237 13.68 -22.08 -6.77
CA VAL A 237 13.42 -22.14 -8.22
C VAL A 237 13.94 -20.88 -8.90
N VAL A 238 14.41 -21.00 -10.15
CA VAL A 238 14.85 -19.88 -11.01
C VAL A 238 14.07 -19.86 -12.33
N GLY A 239 13.59 -18.67 -12.71
CA GLY A 239 12.82 -18.48 -13.95
C GLY A 239 12.24 -17.07 -14.09
N PRO A 240 11.61 -16.76 -15.23
CA PRO A 240 10.97 -15.47 -15.48
C PRO A 240 9.72 -15.30 -14.60
N ILE A 241 9.62 -14.16 -13.90
CA ILE A 241 8.51 -13.85 -12.98
C ILE A 241 7.42 -13.09 -13.75
N ILE A 242 6.21 -13.67 -13.81
CA ILE A 242 5.07 -13.07 -14.53
C ILE A 242 4.09 -12.36 -13.57
N LYS A 243 3.86 -12.92 -12.37
CA LYS A 243 2.92 -12.36 -11.39
C LYS A 243 3.28 -12.83 -9.99
N VAL A 244 3.32 -11.90 -9.03
CA VAL A 244 3.49 -12.20 -7.60
C VAL A 244 2.15 -12.00 -6.91
N THR A 245 1.62 -13.06 -6.29
CA THR A 245 0.40 -12.98 -5.46
C THR A 245 0.75 -13.36 -4.04
N TYR A 246 0.45 -12.48 -3.09
CA TYR A 246 0.66 -12.73 -1.67
C TYR A 246 -0.60 -13.38 -1.09
N LYS A 247 -0.49 -14.63 -0.64
CA LYS A 247 -1.56 -15.27 0.13
C LYS A 247 -1.26 -15.05 1.61
N GLN A 248 -2.21 -14.50 2.36
CA GLN A 248 -2.05 -14.40 3.80
C GLN A 248 -1.90 -15.81 4.40
N PRO A 249 -0.93 -16.06 5.28
CA PRO A 249 -0.79 -17.35 5.91
C PRO A 249 -2.04 -17.62 6.78
N PRO A 250 -2.58 -18.86 6.80
CA PRO A 250 -3.58 -19.22 7.78
C PRO A 250 -3.00 -19.06 9.19
N ARG A 251 -3.88 -18.77 10.15
CA ARG A 251 -3.63 -18.27 11.52
C ARG A 251 -2.68 -19.10 12.42
N ALA A 252 -2.02 -20.12 11.90
CA ALA A 252 -0.99 -20.88 12.58
C ALA A 252 0.11 -21.32 11.59
N SER A 253 1.11 -20.48 11.38
CA SER A 253 2.40 -20.91 10.80
C SER A 253 3.55 -20.11 11.37
N ARG A 254 4.67 -20.81 11.65
CA ARG A 254 5.91 -20.27 12.22
C ARG A 254 6.42 -19.01 11.48
N PRO A 255 7.10 -18.08 12.18
CA PRO A 255 7.69 -16.91 11.55
C PRO A 255 8.78 -17.35 10.57
N GLY A 256 8.67 -16.95 9.31
CA GLY A 256 9.71 -17.15 8.28
C GLY A 256 9.28 -17.85 6.99
N SER A 257 8.03 -18.30 6.83
CA SER A 257 7.57 -18.88 5.55
C SER A 257 6.71 -17.91 4.73
N THR A 258 7.34 -17.17 3.81
CA THR A 258 6.65 -16.49 2.72
C THR A 258 6.34 -17.51 1.63
N SER A 259 5.08 -17.88 1.43
CA SER A 259 4.68 -18.71 0.29
C SER A 259 4.29 -17.82 -0.89
N VAL A 260 5.12 -17.80 -1.93
CA VAL A 260 4.78 -17.18 -3.23
C VAL A 260 4.06 -18.22 -4.08
N LEU A 261 2.85 -17.92 -4.56
CA LEU A 261 2.17 -18.74 -5.57
C LEU A 261 2.29 -18.01 -6.91
N ALA A 262 2.93 -18.64 -7.90
CA ALA A 262 2.85 -18.17 -9.28
C ALA A 262 1.58 -18.76 -9.90
N SER A 263 0.69 -17.90 -10.42
CA SER A 263 -0.47 -18.33 -11.19
C SER A 263 -0.45 -17.68 -12.57
N ARG A 264 -0.88 -18.45 -13.57
CA ARG A 264 -0.98 -18.03 -14.97
C ARG A 264 -2.19 -17.11 -15.14
N ALA A 265 -1.97 -15.89 -15.61
CA ALA A 265 -3.04 -15.09 -16.21
C ALA A 265 -3.23 -15.55 -17.66
N ARG A 266 -4.46 -15.93 -18.04
CA ARG A 266 -4.84 -16.03 -19.45
C ARG A 266 -5.09 -14.61 -19.94
N ASN A 267 -4.32 -14.23 -20.96
CA ASN A 267 -4.61 -13.22 -21.98
C ASN A 267 -4.71 -11.76 -21.51
N GLY A 268 -3.83 -10.93 -22.10
CA GLY A 268 -4.19 -9.55 -22.44
C GLY A 268 -3.39 -8.45 -21.76
N TRP A 269 -2.37 -7.95 -22.47
CA TRP A 269 -1.89 -6.56 -22.54
C TRP A 269 -1.97 -5.68 -21.27
N GLY A 270 -0.79 -5.29 -20.75
CA GLY A 270 -0.67 -4.16 -19.82
C GLY A 270 0.70 -4.10 -19.14
N TRP A 271 1.59 -3.23 -19.64
CA TRP A 271 2.80 -2.78 -18.95
C TRP A 271 2.44 -1.72 -17.94
N TRP A 272 2.93 -1.79 -16.68
CA TRP A 272 3.32 -0.61 -15.89
C TRP A 272 4.39 -1.01 -14.86
N CYS A 273 5.49 -0.26 -14.89
CA CYS A 273 6.62 -0.34 -13.96
C CYS A 273 6.44 0.73 -12.88
N GLY A 274 6.84 0.44 -11.65
CA GLY A 274 6.87 1.43 -10.58
C GLY A 274 7.39 0.86 -9.25
N ALA A 275 8.71 0.73 -9.13
CA ALA A 275 9.52 1.18 -7.99
C ALA A 275 10.85 0.41 -7.89
N SER A 276 11.91 1.21 -7.78
CA SER A 276 13.32 0.86 -7.71
C SER A 276 13.69 0.09 -6.44
N ILE A 277 14.37 -1.06 -6.58
CA ILE A 277 15.39 -1.55 -5.63
C ILE A 277 16.52 -2.18 -6.46
N ALA A 278 17.64 -1.46 -6.49
CA ALA A 278 19.03 -1.83 -6.74
C ALA A 278 19.36 -3.17 -7.44
N GLN A 279 20.12 -3.03 -8.52
CA GLN A 279 20.91 -4.07 -9.18
C GLN A 279 21.85 -4.78 -8.18
N HIS A 280 21.68 -6.10 -8.10
CA HIS A 280 22.69 -7.17 -8.03
C HIS A 280 22.19 -8.30 -7.13
N SER A 281 21.48 -9.25 -7.74
CA SER A 281 21.50 -10.69 -7.43
C SER A 281 20.28 -11.34 -8.06
N ARG A 282 20.49 -12.50 -8.70
CA ARG A 282 19.41 -13.35 -9.18
C ARG A 282 18.56 -13.74 -7.96
N ARG A 283 17.33 -13.22 -7.86
CA ARG A 283 16.47 -13.46 -6.70
C ARG A 283 15.88 -14.87 -6.79
N CYS A 284 16.28 -15.73 -5.87
CA CYS A 284 15.68 -17.04 -5.68
C CYS A 284 14.55 -16.95 -4.65
N CYS A 285 13.39 -17.54 -4.93
CA CYS A 285 12.25 -17.59 -4.01
C CYS A 285 11.97 -19.03 -3.60
N ARG A 286 11.79 -19.27 -2.29
CA ARG A 286 11.27 -20.54 -1.75
C ARG A 286 9.74 -20.51 -1.79
N SER A 287 9.12 -21.48 -2.43
CA SER A 287 7.66 -21.61 -2.50
C SER A 287 7.23 -23.05 -2.23
N ARG A 288 6.03 -23.22 -1.66
CA ARG A 288 5.38 -24.52 -1.46
C ARG A 288 4.14 -24.57 -2.34
N TRP A 289 4.18 -25.39 -3.38
CA TRP A 289 3.11 -25.48 -4.38
C TRP A 289 1.98 -26.36 -3.87
N ARG A 290 0.73 -25.91 -3.99
CA ARG A 290 -0.45 -26.77 -3.83
C ARG A 290 -1.04 -27.02 -5.21
N GLY A 291 -1.26 -28.29 -5.54
CA GLY A 291 -1.76 -28.70 -6.85
C GLY A 291 -3.12 -28.07 -7.16
N ALA A 292 -3.18 -27.38 -8.29
CA ALA A 292 -4.42 -27.23 -9.04
C ALA A 292 -4.25 -28.08 -10.30
N MET A 293 -4.81 -29.28 -10.28
CA MET A 293 -5.14 -30.01 -11.50
C MET A 293 -6.09 -29.12 -12.32
N CYS A 294 -5.74 -28.86 -13.57
CA CYS A 294 -6.70 -28.75 -14.66
C CYS A 294 -5.98 -29.18 -15.95
N ALA A 295 -6.60 -30.13 -16.64
CA ALA A 295 -6.32 -30.49 -18.02
C ALA A 295 -6.41 -29.28 -18.97
#